data_AF-A0A3B4ENJ8-F1
#
_entry.id   AF-A0A3B4ENJ8-F1
#
_cell.length_a   1.000
_cell.length_b   1.000
_cell.length_c   1.000
_cell.angle_alpha   90.00
_cell.angle_beta   90.00
_cell.angle_gamma   90.00
#
_symmetry.space_group_name_H-M   'P 1'
#
loop_
_entity.id
_entity.type
_entity.pdbx_description
1 polymer ?
#
loop_
_entity_poly.entity_id
_entity_poly.type
_entity_poly.pdbx_seq_one_letter_code
_entity_poly.pdbx_strand_id
1 'polypeptide(L)'
;MPKYIYEKAMAPETRNGGTATLNSSSSINTSRRKLLIALDILCLILVMLPSMVLHKSTVQPYQRGFYCTDDSIRYAYKSSTVPSSVLMAVGLLLPLTSIVIGECYRIHYLKQGTQSFVGNPYVSALYRQVGVFIFGCAVSQSFTDIAKVSVGRMRPHFLDVCKPDYTRINCSLGYITEYTCLGDQSKVQEARKSFFSGHASFSMFTMLYLAFYLQSRFTWRGARLLRPLLQFTLLMMAFYTGLSRVSDHKHHPTDVLAGFIQGALVAYCIVFYVSDLFKPKMKSATPPPSPIKKELLPSADIIDRNNHHNMV
;
A
#
# COMPACT_ATOMS: atom_id res chain seq x y z
N MET A 1 -33.63 34.56 -34.23
CA MET A 1 -33.20 33.92 -35.48
C MET A 1 -33.67 32.47 -35.49
N PRO A 2 -34.30 32.02 -36.58
CA PRO A 2 -35.14 30.82 -36.64
C PRO A 2 -34.40 29.58 -37.19
N LYS A 3 -34.87 28.38 -36.82
CA LYS A 3 -35.01 27.13 -37.63
C LYS A 3 -35.32 25.93 -36.69
N TYR A 4 -36.55 25.39 -36.67
CA TYR A 4 -37.08 24.27 -37.48
C TYR A 4 -36.45 22.91 -37.09
N ILE A 5 -37.08 21.72 -37.01
CA ILE A 5 -38.42 21.17 -37.35
C ILE A 5 -38.45 19.67 -36.95
N TYR A 6 -39.64 19.17 -36.57
CA TYR A 6 -40.23 17.83 -36.72
C TYR A 6 -39.82 16.59 -35.89
N GLU A 7 -40.88 16.03 -35.29
CA GLU A 7 -41.13 14.62 -35.00
C GLU A 7 -40.77 13.67 -36.16
N LYS A 8 -40.19 12.53 -35.80
CA LYS A 8 -40.39 11.28 -36.57
C LYS A 8 -40.85 10.18 -35.63
N ALA A 9 -41.95 9.58 -36.06
CA ALA A 9 -42.71 8.53 -35.42
C ALA A 9 -41.91 7.23 -35.20
N MET A 10 -42.46 6.45 -34.26
CA MET A 10 -42.06 5.10 -33.87
C MET A 10 -41.95 4.14 -35.07
N ALA A 11 -40.92 3.31 -35.07
CA ALA A 11 -40.85 2.08 -35.84
C ALA A 11 -41.21 0.89 -34.93
N PRO A 12 -41.88 -0.15 -35.45
CA PRO A 12 -42.48 -1.21 -34.64
C PRO A 12 -41.43 -2.17 -34.06
N GLU A 13 -41.72 -2.66 -32.85
CA GLU A 13 -40.99 -3.73 -32.17
C GLU A 13 -40.93 -5.00 -33.04
N THR A 14 -39.73 -5.39 -33.47
CA THR A 14 -39.44 -6.78 -33.82
C THR A 14 -39.01 -7.52 -32.56
N ARG A 15 -39.99 -8.18 -31.96
CA ARG A 15 -39.83 -9.28 -31.01
C ARG A 15 -38.89 -10.33 -31.61
N ASN A 16 -37.69 -10.52 -31.05
CA ASN A 16 -36.96 -11.79 -31.13
C ASN A 16 -35.79 -11.86 -30.12
N GLY A 17 -35.82 -12.88 -29.25
CA GLY A 17 -34.62 -13.58 -28.79
C GLY A 17 -33.83 -13.02 -27.60
N GLY A 18 -34.48 -12.73 -26.47
CA GLY A 18 -33.79 -12.53 -25.20
C GLY A 18 -33.30 -13.86 -24.60
N THR A 19 -31.99 -14.15 -24.69
CA THR A 19 -31.25 -15.04 -23.76
C THR A 19 -29.74 -15.10 -24.03
N ALA A 20 -29.26 -14.87 -25.25
CA ALA A 20 -27.83 -15.01 -25.59
C ALA A 20 -26.94 -13.82 -25.17
N THR A 21 -27.50 -12.61 -25.11
CA THR A 21 -26.75 -11.36 -24.84
C THR A 21 -26.38 -11.18 -23.35
N LEU A 22 -27.17 -11.74 -22.43
CA LEU A 22 -26.89 -11.70 -20.98
C LEU A 22 -25.79 -12.68 -20.56
N ASN A 23 -25.74 -13.87 -21.18
CA ASN A 23 -24.69 -14.86 -20.93
C ASN A 23 -23.35 -14.44 -21.54
N SER A 24 -23.37 -13.81 -22.72
CA SER A 24 -22.16 -13.24 -23.33
C SER A 24 -21.59 -12.09 -22.49
N SER A 25 -22.43 -11.14 -22.05
CA SER A 25 -21.97 -9.99 -21.25
C SER A 25 -21.48 -10.35 -19.85
N SER A 26 -22.11 -11.33 -19.18
CA SER A 26 -21.65 -11.84 -17.88
C SER A 26 -20.35 -12.64 -17.98
N SER A 27 -20.20 -13.46 -19.03
CA SER A 27 -18.96 -14.20 -19.34
C SER A 27 -17.81 -13.25 -19.67
N ILE A 28 -18.03 -12.27 -20.55
CA ILE A 28 -17.05 -11.23 -20.91
C ILE A 28 -16.62 -10.43 -19.68
N ASN A 29 -17.57 -10.02 -18.83
CA ASN A 29 -17.24 -9.33 -17.59
C ASN A 29 -16.38 -10.21 -16.69
N THR A 30 -16.75 -11.47 -16.46
CA THR A 30 -16.00 -12.41 -15.61
C THR A 30 -14.57 -12.65 -16.13
N SER A 31 -14.38 -12.80 -17.44
CA SER A 31 -13.06 -12.95 -18.05
C SER A 31 -12.20 -11.70 -17.88
N ARG A 32 -12.77 -10.50 -18.07
CA ARG A 32 -12.09 -9.23 -17.75
C ARG A 32 -11.69 -9.14 -16.28
N ARG A 33 -12.55 -9.63 -15.37
CA ARG A 33 -12.26 -9.63 -13.92
C ARG A 33 -11.05 -10.47 -13.57
N LYS A 34 -11.01 -11.70 -14.09
CA LYS A 34 -9.89 -12.62 -13.89
C LYS A 34 -8.59 -12.07 -14.48
N LEU A 35 -8.65 -11.43 -15.64
CA LEU A 35 -7.49 -10.80 -16.27
C LEU A 35 -6.90 -9.67 -15.40
N LEU A 36 -7.74 -8.80 -14.85
CA LEU A 36 -7.27 -7.72 -13.97
C LEU A 36 -6.62 -8.25 -12.68
N ILE A 37 -7.22 -9.28 -12.06
CA ILE A 37 -6.64 -9.93 -10.87
C ILE A 37 -5.30 -10.59 -11.22
N ALA A 38 -5.22 -11.27 -12.37
CA ALA A 38 -3.97 -11.89 -12.83
C ALA A 38 -2.89 -10.82 -13.07
N LEU A 39 -3.25 -9.68 -13.64
CA LEU A 39 -2.34 -8.55 -13.84
C LEU A 39 -1.86 -7.96 -12.50
N ASP A 40 -2.74 -7.76 -11.52
CA ASP A 40 -2.36 -7.29 -10.19
C ASP A 40 -1.37 -8.24 -9.52
N ILE A 41 -1.63 -9.55 -9.58
CA ILE A 41 -0.74 -10.59 -9.03
C ILE A 41 0.60 -10.57 -9.77
N LEU A 42 0.61 -10.45 -11.09
CA LEU A 42 1.84 -10.33 -11.88
C LEU A 42 2.65 -9.09 -11.46
N CYS A 43 2.01 -7.92 -11.33
CA CYS A 43 2.65 -6.70 -10.86
C CYS A 43 3.25 -6.87 -9.46
N LEU A 44 2.53 -7.55 -8.55
CA LEU A 44 3.03 -7.83 -7.21
C LEU A 44 4.26 -8.74 -7.25
N ILE A 45 4.23 -9.81 -8.06
CA ILE A 45 5.38 -10.70 -8.25
C ILE A 45 6.57 -9.90 -8.78
N LEU A 46 6.39 -9.15 -9.87
CA LEU A 46 7.44 -8.35 -10.50
C LEU A 46 8.09 -7.37 -9.52
N VAL A 47 7.29 -6.71 -8.68
CA VAL A 47 7.81 -5.80 -7.64
C VAL A 47 8.55 -6.55 -6.53
N MET A 48 8.16 -7.78 -6.19
CA MET A 48 8.89 -8.60 -5.19
C MET A 48 10.17 -9.23 -5.73
N LEU A 49 10.29 -9.42 -7.05
CA LEU A 49 11.44 -10.10 -7.66
C LEU A 49 12.81 -9.53 -7.22
N PRO A 50 13.05 -8.20 -7.20
CA PRO A 50 14.35 -7.67 -6.76
C PRO A 50 14.70 -8.09 -5.34
N SER A 51 13.77 -7.96 -4.39
CA SER A 51 14.00 -8.39 -3.01
C SER A 51 14.25 -9.90 -2.90
N MET A 52 13.48 -10.72 -3.62
CA MET A 52 13.67 -12.18 -3.65
C MET A 52 15.03 -12.59 -4.21
N VAL A 53 15.44 -11.99 -5.34
CA VAL A 53 16.74 -12.24 -5.97
C VAL A 53 17.86 -11.80 -5.05
N LEU A 54 17.83 -10.57 -4.52
CA LEU A 54 18.91 -10.04 -3.68
C LEU A 54 19.05 -10.74 -2.33
N HIS A 55 17.99 -11.41 -1.84
CA HIS A 55 18.06 -12.20 -0.62
C HIS A 55 18.57 -13.64 -0.85
N LYS A 56 18.21 -14.26 -1.99
CA LYS A 56 18.61 -15.64 -2.31
C LYS A 56 19.92 -15.74 -3.07
N SER A 57 20.23 -14.76 -3.90
CA SER A 57 21.43 -14.74 -4.72
C SER A 57 22.63 -14.29 -3.89
N THR A 58 23.80 -14.86 -4.17
CA THR A 58 25.10 -14.46 -3.61
C THR A 58 25.61 -13.14 -4.20
N VAL A 59 24.70 -12.22 -4.51
CA VAL A 59 25.05 -10.89 -5.05
C VAL A 59 25.81 -10.16 -3.95
N GLN A 60 27.10 -9.97 -4.18
CA GLN A 60 27.95 -9.26 -3.26
C GLN A 60 27.64 -7.76 -3.35
N PRO A 61 27.41 -7.07 -2.21
CA PRO A 61 27.31 -5.61 -2.21
C PRO A 61 28.55 -4.98 -2.81
N TYR A 62 28.39 -3.79 -3.40
CA TYR A 62 29.52 -3.00 -3.88
C TYR A 62 30.61 -2.86 -2.80
N GLN A 63 31.84 -3.24 -3.13
CA GLN A 63 32.95 -3.20 -2.18
C GLN A 63 33.59 -1.81 -2.18
N ARG A 64 33.30 -1.04 -1.15
CA ARG A 64 33.97 0.24 -0.89
C ARG A 64 35.28 0.04 -0.15
N GLY A 65 36.24 0.92 -0.44
CA GLY A 65 37.41 1.12 0.39
C GLY A 65 37.11 1.94 1.65
N PHE A 66 38.07 2.00 2.57
CA PHE A 66 38.01 2.78 3.80
C PHE A 66 39.32 3.51 4.09
N TYR A 67 39.26 4.54 4.91
CA TYR A 67 40.45 5.15 5.48
C TYR A 67 40.79 4.46 6.80
N CYS A 68 42.06 4.18 7.06
CA CYS A 68 42.45 3.56 8.32
C CYS A 68 42.02 4.40 9.54
N THR A 69 41.93 5.73 9.40
CA THR A 69 41.51 6.70 10.44
C THR A 69 40.00 6.90 10.56
N ASP A 70 39.18 6.13 9.83
CA ASP A 70 37.72 6.30 9.85
C ASP A 70 37.11 5.75 11.15
N ASP A 71 36.80 6.63 12.10
CA ASP A 71 36.16 6.28 13.36
C ASP A 71 34.68 5.89 13.21
N SER A 72 34.04 6.23 12.09
CA SER A 72 32.62 5.94 11.89
C SER A 72 32.33 4.45 11.74
N ILE A 73 33.35 3.63 11.40
CA ILE A 73 33.26 2.18 11.13
C ILE A 73 33.99 1.30 12.16
N ARG A 74 34.44 1.89 13.28
CA ARG A 74 35.24 1.25 14.34
C ARG A 74 34.45 0.76 15.56
N TYR A 75 33.13 0.86 15.53
CA TYR A 75 32.31 0.58 16.71
C TYR A 75 32.23 -0.94 16.95
N ALA A 76 32.07 -1.37 18.20
CA ALA A 76 31.90 -2.79 18.51
C ALA A 76 30.56 -3.33 17.98
N TYR A 77 30.54 -4.59 17.53
CA TYR A 77 29.33 -5.30 17.16
C TYR A 77 28.41 -5.49 18.37
N LYS A 78 27.13 -5.11 18.22
CA LYS A 78 26.07 -5.37 19.20
C LYS A 78 24.97 -6.23 18.61
N SER A 79 24.26 -6.98 19.45
CA SER A 79 23.00 -7.64 19.04
C SER A 79 21.93 -6.58 18.74
N SER A 80 20.95 -6.93 17.89
CA SER A 80 19.86 -6.01 17.59
C SER A 80 18.84 -5.97 18.73
N THR A 81 18.51 -4.77 19.22
CA THR A 81 17.41 -4.51 20.17
C THR A 81 16.07 -4.90 19.56
N VAL A 82 15.86 -4.56 18.27
CA VAL A 82 14.71 -5.02 17.48
C VAL A 82 15.19 -6.04 16.44
N PRO A 83 14.94 -7.34 16.64
CA PRO A 83 15.25 -8.36 15.65
C PRO A 83 14.40 -8.23 14.38
N SER A 84 14.96 -8.61 13.23
CA SER A 84 14.23 -8.58 11.95
C SER A 84 12.94 -9.40 11.97
N SER A 85 12.90 -10.52 12.69
CA SER A 85 11.71 -11.35 12.85
C SER A 85 10.58 -10.63 13.58
N VAL A 86 10.90 -9.95 14.69
CA VAL A 86 9.94 -9.15 15.45
C VAL A 86 9.42 -7.99 14.61
N LEU A 87 10.33 -7.31 13.89
CA LEU A 87 9.95 -6.24 12.98
C LEU A 87 8.96 -6.71 11.91
N MET A 88 9.26 -7.81 11.22
CA MET A 88 8.37 -8.36 10.19
C MET A 88 7.04 -8.82 10.78
N ALA A 89 7.06 -9.51 11.93
CA ALA A 89 5.85 -9.99 12.59
C ALA A 89 4.94 -8.83 12.98
N VAL A 90 5.45 -7.83 13.71
CA VAL A 90 4.66 -6.67 14.13
C VAL A 90 4.23 -5.83 12.92
N GLY A 91 5.16 -5.54 12.00
CA GLY A 91 4.88 -4.70 10.83
C GLY A 91 3.89 -5.30 9.84
N LEU A 92 3.72 -6.62 9.80
CA LEU A 92 2.69 -7.27 8.98
C LEU A 92 1.42 -7.57 9.77
N LEU A 93 1.53 -8.23 10.93
CA LEU A 93 0.35 -8.69 11.67
C LEU A 93 -0.48 -7.53 12.20
N LEU A 94 0.14 -6.47 12.71
CA LEU A 94 -0.60 -5.34 13.27
C LEU A 94 -1.45 -4.61 12.21
N PRO A 95 -0.91 -4.20 11.03
CA PRO A 95 -1.75 -3.63 9.99
C PRO A 95 -2.76 -4.61 9.40
N LEU A 96 -2.38 -5.86 9.15
CA LEU A 96 -3.30 -6.84 8.55
C LEU A 96 -4.51 -7.13 9.46
N THR A 97 -4.28 -7.36 10.74
CA THR A 97 -5.37 -7.57 11.71
C THR A 97 -6.25 -6.34 11.83
N SER A 98 -5.66 -5.14 11.88
CA SER A 98 -6.39 -3.87 11.91
C SER A 98 -7.25 -3.65 10.66
N ILE A 99 -6.75 -3.99 9.47
CA ILE A 99 -7.49 -3.93 8.20
C ILE A 99 -8.64 -4.94 8.20
N VAL A 100 -8.38 -6.19 8.62
CA VAL A 100 -9.40 -7.25 8.65
C VAL A 100 -10.53 -6.84 9.60
N ILE A 101 -10.21 -6.46 10.84
CA ILE A 101 -11.20 -6.02 11.82
C ILE A 101 -11.95 -4.78 11.32
N GLY A 102 -11.22 -3.79 10.80
CA GLY A 102 -11.79 -2.53 10.31
C GLY A 102 -12.76 -2.73 9.16
N GLU A 103 -12.39 -3.48 8.11
CA GLU A 103 -13.28 -3.72 6.98
C GLU A 103 -14.46 -4.63 7.34
N CYS A 104 -14.25 -5.67 8.16
CA CYS A 104 -15.35 -6.51 8.66
C CYS A 104 -16.35 -5.69 9.49
N TYR A 105 -15.88 -4.83 10.39
CA TYR A 105 -16.74 -3.95 11.18
C TYR A 105 -17.55 -2.99 10.29
N ARG A 106 -16.91 -2.38 9.29
CA ARG A 106 -17.57 -1.46 8.35
C ARG A 106 -18.66 -2.14 7.51
N ILE A 107 -18.44 -3.38 7.09
CA ILE A 107 -19.42 -4.14 6.31
C ILE A 107 -20.57 -4.60 7.20
N HIS A 108 -20.27 -5.19 8.36
CA HIS A 108 -21.26 -5.80 9.23
C HIS A 108 -22.11 -4.76 9.98
N TYR A 109 -21.48 -3.82 10.68
CA TYR A 109 -22.17 -2.88 11.56
C TYR A 109 -22.56 -1.58 10.86
N LEU A 110 -21.66 -1.02 10.04
CA LEU A 110 -21.96 0.25 9.35
C LEU A 110 -22.72 0.05 8.03
N LYS A 111 -22.89 -1.20 7.57
CA LYS A 111 -23.48 -1.56 6.27
C LYS A 111 -22.84 -0.82 5.08
N GLN A 112 -21.56 -0.43 5.22
CA GLN A 112 -20.80 0.30 4.21
C GLN A 112 -19.94 -0.65 3.38
N GLY A 113 -20.60 -1.53 2.62
CA GLY A 113 -19.95 -2.44 1.68
C GLY A 113 -19.44 -1.75 0.42
N THR A 114 -18.43 -2.33 -0.20
CA THR A 114 -18.08 -2.01 -1.60
C THR A 114 -18.98 -2.86 -2.50
N GLN A 115 -19.44 -2.30 -3.63
CA GLN A 115 -20.10 -3.09 -4.68
C GLN A 115 -19.15 -4.22 -5.09
N SER A 116 -19.55 -5.46 -4.81
CA SER A 116 -18.63 -6.61 -4.84
C SER A 116 -18.25 -6.97 -6.26
N PHE A 117 -16.95 -6.96 -6.56
CA PHE A 117 -16.42 -7.49 -7.81
C PHE A 117 -16.45 -9.03 -7.86
N VAL A 118 -16.47 -9.69 -6.69
CA VAL A 118 -16.38 -11.15 -6.51
C VAL A 118 -17.64 -11.72 -5.84
N GLY A 119 -18.77 -11.01 -5.85
CA GLY A 119 -20.03 -11.43 -5.21
C GLY A 119 -20.05 -11.35 -3.67
N ASN A 120 -18.91 -11.55 -3.00
CA ASN A 120 -18.76 -11.36 -1.55
C ASN A 120 -18.11 -9.98 -1.23
N PRO A 121 -18.81 -9.08 -0.51
CA PRO A 121 -18.27 -7.75 -0.18
C PRO A 121 -17.06 -7.79 0.76
N TYR A 122 -16.94 -8.80 1.64
CA TYR A 122 -15.80 -8.97 2.55
C TYR A 122 -14.53 -9.31 1.76
N VAL A 123 -14.60 -10.32 0.89
CA VAL A 123 -13.47 -10.74 0.04
C VAL A 123 -13.02 -9.58 -0.84
N SER A 124 -13.97 -8.86 -1.45
CA SER A 124 -13.65 -7.72 -2.30
C SER A 124 -12.95 -6.58 -1.54
N ALA A 125 -13.39 -6.29 -0.31
CA ALA A 125 -12.78 -5.23 0.50
C ALA A 125 -11.39 -5.64 1.01
N LEU A 126 -11.25 -6.87 1.49
CA LEU A 126 -9.97 -7.40 2.00
C LEU A 126 -8.95 -7.53 0.88
N TYR A 127 -9.32 -8.09 -0.27
CA TYR A 127 -8.43 -8.17 -1.44
C TYR A 127 -7.86 -6.78 -1.80
N ARG A 128 -8.72 -5.76 -1.83
CA ARG A 128 -8.28 -4.40 -2.17
C ARG A 128 -7.35 -3.80 -1.10
N GLN A 129 -7.73 -3.83 0.17
CA GLN A 129 -6.93 -3.17 1.22
C GLN A 129 -5.64 -3.94 1.54
N VAL A 130 -5.75 -5.26 1.71
CA VAL A 130 -4.59 -6.13 1.98
C VAL A 130 -3.66 -6.15 0.76
N GLY A 131 -4.21 -6.27 -0.45
CA GLY A 131 -3.42 -6.27 -1.68
C GLY A 131 -2.59 -4.99 -1.84
N VAL A 132 -3.21 -3.82 -1.64
CA VAL A 132 -2.50 -2.53 -1.73
C VAL A 132 -1.45 -2.38 -0.63
N PHE A 133 -1.74 -2.81 0.61
CA PHE A 133 -0.77 -2.80 1.70
C PHE A 133 0.45 -3.68 1.40
N ILE A 134 0.23 -4.93 0.99
CA ILE A 134 1.30 -5.88 0.67
C ILE A 134 2.10 -5.41 -0.56
N PHE A 135 1.44 -4.83 -1.56
CA PHE A 135 2.12 -4.20 -2.69
C PHE A 135 3.04 -3.07 -2.25
N GLY A 136 2.58 -2.18 -1.36
CA GLY A 136 3.43 -1.12 -0.80
C GLY A 136 4.61 -1.64 0.03
N CYS A 137 4.41 -2.71 0.81
CA CYS A 137 5.51 -3.41 1.50
C CYS A 137 6.56 -3.89 0.49
N ALA A 138 6.12 -4.54 -0.59
CA ALA A 138 7.00 -5.08 -1.63
C ALA A 138 7.79 -3.96 -2.34
N VAL A 139 7.14 -2.86 -2.70
CA VAL A 139 7.81 -1.67 -3.30
C VAL A 139 8.89 -1.13 -2.35
N SER A 140 8.55 -0.92 -1.08
CA SER A 140 9.48 -0.36 -0.09
C SER A 140 10.68 -1.27 0.17
N GLN A 141 10.45 -2.58 0.28
CA GLN A 141 11.54 -3.55 0.48
C GLN A 141 12.45 -3.67 -0.74
N SER A 142 11.90 -3.78 -1.94
CA SER A 142 12.72 -3.85 -3.16
C SER A 142 13.59 -2.62 -3.34
N PHE A 143 13.06 -1.42 -3.07
CA PHE A 143 13.86 -0.19 -3.13
C PHE A 143 14.98 -0.19 -2.08
N THR A 144 14.70 -0.66 -0.87
CA THR A 144 15.70 -0.82 0.21
C THR A 144 16.81 -1.79 -0.18
N ASP A 145 16.45 -2.97 -0.69
CA ASP A 145 17.41 -4.03 -0.98
C ASP A 145 18.30 -3.65 -2.16
N ILE A 146 17.73 -3.04 -3.22
CA ILE A 146 18.48 -2.49 -4.34
C ILE A 146 19.48 -1.44 -3.85
N ALA A 147 19.06 -0.52 -2.98
CA ALA A 147 19.95 0.52 -2.44
C ALA A 147 21.12 -0.09 -1.64
N LYS A 148 20.84 -1.09 -0.79
CA LYS A 148 21.87 -1.75 0.02
C LYS A 148 22.99 -2.36 -0.80
N VAL A 149 22.64 -3.11 -1.85
CA VAL A 149 23.64 -3.78 -2.70
C VAL A 149 24.35 -2.81 -3.64
N SER A 150 23.63 -1.81 -4.15
CA SER A 150 24.18 -0.82 -5.08
C SER A 150 25.14 0.14 -4.39
N VAL A 151 24.78 0.59 -3.17
CA VAL A 151 25.59 1.56 -2.43
C VAL A 151 26.74 0.83 -1.74
N GLY A 152 26.52 -0.26 -1.00
CA GLY A 152 27.63 -0.97 -0.35
C GLY A 152 28.32 -0.19 0.78
N ARG A 153 27.58 0.73 1.42
CA ARG A 153 28.09 1.51 2.57
C ARG A 153 28.36 0.58 3.74
N MET A 154 29.57 0.66 4.31
CA MET A 154 29.96 -0.07 5.52
C MET A 154 29.15 0.39 6.72
N ARG A 155 28.82 -0.53 7.63
CA ARG A 155 28.14 -0.26 8.89
C ARG A 155 29.11 0.28 9.94
N PRO A 156 28.62 0.92 11.01
CA PRO A 156 29.48 1.42 12.07
C PRO A 156 30.37 0.38 12.75
N HIS A 157 29.98 -0.90 12.72
CA HIS A 157 30.75 -2.01 13.28
C HIS A 157 31.55 -2.82 12.25
N PHE A 158 31.80 -2.26 11.07
CA PHE A 158 32.40 -3.01 9.97
C PHE A 158 33.81 -3.53 10.30
N LEU A 159 34.69 -2.72 10.90
CA LEU A 159 36.07 -3.16 11.18
C LEU A 159 36.13 -4.27 12.24
N ASP A 160 35.25 -4.22 13.24
CA ASP A 160 35.15 -5.26 14.29
C ASP A 160 34.77 -6.63 13.70
N VAL A 161 33.88 -6.64 12.71
CA VAL A 161 33.45 -7.87 12.04
C VAL A 161 34.41 -8.30 10.93
N CYS A 162 34.94 -7.35 10.15
CA CYS A 162 35.86 -7.65 9.04
C CYS A 162 37.20 -8.18 9.54
N LYS A 163 37.74 -7.62 10.64
CA LYS A 163 39.10 -7.93 11.12
C LYS A 163 40.09 -7.89 9.95
N PRO A 164 40.31 -6.72 9.34
CA PRO A 164 41.15 -6.60 8.16
C PRO A 164 42.58 -7.06 8.47
N ASP A 165 43.20 -7.74 7.51
CA ASP A 165 44.60 -8.15 7.62
C ASP A 165 45.54 -6.95 7.45
N TYR A 166 45.89 -6.31 8.58
CA TYR A 166 46.77 -5.15 8.60
C TYR A 166 48.20 -5.45 8.14
N THR A 167 48.61 -6.71 8.01
CA THR A 167 49.93 -7.04 7.43
C THR A 167 49.99 -6.75 5.93
N ARG A 168 48.83 -6.73 5.27
CA ARG A 168 48.67 -6.46 3.83
C ARG A 168 48.18 -5.07 3.50
N ILE A 169 47.91 -4.25 4.52
CA ILE A 169 47.34 -2.90 4.37
C ILE A 169 48.38 -1.87 4.75
N ASN A 170 48.72 -0.99 3.81
CA ASN A 170 49.56 0.17 4.09
C ASN A 170 48.70 1.41 4.34
N CYS A 171 48.46 1.75 5.61
CA CYS A 171 47.65 2.89 6.02
C CYS A 171 48.24 4.26 5.62
N SER A 172 49.51 4.34 5.20
CA SER A 172 50.12 5.57 4.70
C SER A 172 49.66 5.92 3.28
N LEU A 173 49.05 4.98 2.54
CA LEU A 173 48.51 5.20 1.19
C LEU A 173 47.18 5.97 1.19
N GLY A 174 46.61 6.28 2.36
CA GLY A 174 45.34 6.99 2.48
C GLY A 174 44.14 6.06 2.31
N TYR A 175 43.45 6.16 1.17
CA TYR A 175 42.21 5.40 0.92
C TYR A 175 42.51 3.97 0.47
N ILE A 176 42.12 2.98 1.27
CA ILE A 176 42.42 1.56 1.04
C ILE A 176 41.27 0.89 0.30
N THR A 177 41.49 0.50 -0.96
CA THR A 177 40.52 -0.22 -1.79
C THR A 177 40.72 -1.74 -1.73
N GLU A 178 41.97 -2.19 -1.62
CA GLU A 178 42.33 -3.60 -1.55
C GLU A 178 42.57 -4.04 -0.11
N TYR A 179 41.71 -4.92 0.39
CA TYR A 179 41.82 -5.47 1.73
C TYR A 179 41.16 -6.85 1.80
N THR A 180 41.66 -7.68 2.73
CA THR A 180 41.07 -8.99 3.04
C THR A 180 40.53 -8.99 4.46
N CYS A 181 39.29 -9.45 4.62
CA CYS A 181 38.68 -9.63 5.93
C CYS A 181 38.99 -11.04 6.47
N LEU A 182 39.45 -11.15 7.71
CA LEU A 182 39.70 -12.42 8.39
C LEU A 182 38.46 -12.93 9.16
N GLY A 183 37.44 -12.08 9.32
CA GLY A 183 36.20 -12.44 10.01
C GLY A 183 35.24 -13.31 9.20
N ASP A 184 34.10 -13.62 9.82
CA ASP A 184 33.03 -14.42 9.21
C ASP A 184 32.46 -13.72 7.97
N GLN A 185 32.57 -14.37 6.81
CA GLN A 185 32.18 -13.79 5.52
C GLN A 185 30.71 -13.37 5.48
N SER A 186 29.80 -14.13 6.10
CA SER A 186 28.37 -13.79 6.11
C SER A 186 28.10 -12.48 6.87
N LYS A 187 28.77 -12.30 8.01
CA LYS A 187 28.67 -11.09 8.82
C LYS A 187 29.35 -9.91 8.13
N VAL A 188 30.45 -10.14 7.42
CA VAL A 188 31.14 -9.11 6.63
C VAL A 188 30.25 -8.60 5.49
N GLN A 189 29.61 -9.49 4.75
CA GLN A 189 28.71 -9.07 3.67
C GLN A 189 27.50 -8.31 4.20
N GLU A 190 26.97 -8.70 5.36
CA GLU A 190 25.90 -7.96 6.03
C GLU A 190 26.39 -6.59 6.55
N ALA A 191 27.64 -6.50 7.02
CA ALA A 191 28.26 -5.26 7.46
C ALA A 191 28.53 -4.28 6.30
N ARG A 192 28.46 -4.71 5.04
CA ARG A 192 28.51 -3.84 3.85
C ARG A 192 27.15 -3.30 3.40
N LYS A 193 26.06 -3.70 4.07
CA LYS A 193 24.68 -3.31 3.72
C LYS A 193 24.14 -2.27 4.70
N SER A 194 24.77 -1.09 4.79
CA SER A 194 24.33 -0.02 5.69
C SER A 194 23.29 0.92 5.05
N PHE A 195 23.51 1.39 3.83
CA PHE A 195 22.66 2.44 3.26
C PHE A 195 21.50 1.87 2.43
N PHE A 196 20.24 2.28 2.62
CA PHE A 196 19.69 2.91 3.82
C PHE A 196 19.04 1.85 4.73
N SER A 197 18.64 2.23 5.94
CA SER A 197 18.17 1.29 6.96
C SER A 197 16.84 0.64 6.58
N GLY A 198 16.87 -0.68 6.35
CA GLY A 198 15.66 -1.45 6.07
C GLY A 198 14.70 -1.58 7.26
N HIS A 199 15.23 -1.49 8.48
CA HIS A 199 14.38 -1.47 9.67
C HIS A 199 13.58 -0.17 9.75
N ALA A 200 14.23 0.96 9.44
CA ALA A 200 13.60 2.27 9.46
C ALA A 200 12.57 2.43 8.32
N SER A 201 12.91 2.00 7.09
CA SER A 201 11.97 2.09 5.96
C SER A 201 10.75 1.21 6.11
N PHE A 202 10.93 -0.03 6.56
CA PHE A 202 9.82 -0.97 6.76
C PHE A 202 8.90 -0.53 7.90
N SER A 203 9.47 -0.16 9.06
CA SER A 203 8.67 0.27 10.21
C SER A 203 7.91 1.57 9.89
N MET A 204 8.55 2.53 9.22
CA MET A 204 7.89 3.77 8.83
C MET A 204 6.78 3.53 7.83
N PHE A 205 7.02 2.75 6.77
CA PHE A 205 5.99 2.42 5.80
C PHE A 205 4.77 1.78 6.47
N THR A 206 4.98 0.70 7.24
CA THR A 206 3.89 -0.11 7.81
C THR A 206 3.07 0.68 8.84
N MET A 207 3.74 1.40 9.74
CA MET A 207 3.08 2.17 10.79
C MET A 207 2.40 3.43 10.24
N LEU A 208 3.02 4.13 9.30
CA LEU A 208 2.40 5.32 8.68
C LEU A 208 1.22 4.93 7.78
N TYR A 209 1.32 3.84 7.02
CA TYR A 209 0.19 3.30 6.26
C TYR A 209 -0.98 2.98 7.19
N LEU A 210 -0.72 2.30 8.31
CA LEU A 210 -1.77 1.99 9.28
C LEU A 210 -2.35 3.26 9.92
N ALA A 211 -1.53 4.28 10.21
CA ALA A 211 -2.02 5.56 10.70
C ALA A 211 -2.96 6.25 9.70
N PHE A 212 -2.65 6.19 8.40
CA PHE A 212 -3.53 6.67 7.32
C PHE A 212 -4.80 5.82 7.17
N TYR A 213 -4.68 4.51 7.30
CA TYR A 213 -5.83 3.60 7.29
C TYR A 213 -6.79 3.95 8.42
N LEU A 214 -6.28 4.10 9.66
CA LEU A 214 -7.07 4.54 10.81
C LEU A 214 -7.68 5.93 10.59
N GLN A 215 -6.96 6.86 9.97
CA GLN A 215 -7.50 8.18 9.65
C GLN A 215 -8.72 8.09 8.72
N SER A 216 -8.66 7.23 7.70
CA SER A 216 -9.73 7.04 6.72
C SER A 216 -10.91 6.24 7.29
N ARG A 217 -10.64 5.16 8.02
CA ARG A 217 -11.65 4.15 8.39
C ARG A 217 -12.19 4.30 9.81
N PHE A 218 -11.40 4.82 10.75
CA PHE A 218 -11.83 4.99 12.13
C PHE A 218 -12.58 6.32 12.32
N THR A 219 -13.90 6.29 12.10
CA THR A 219 -14.78 7.48 12.13
C THR A 219 -15.63 7.61 13.41
N TRP A 220 -15.39 6.76 14.41
CA TRP A 220 -16.09 6.82 15.70
C TRP A 220 -15.81 8.14 16.43
N ARG A 221 -16.85 8.75 16.97
CA ARG A 221 -16.80 10.09 17.60
C ARG A 221 -16.82 10.06 19.13
N GLY A 222 -16.81 8.89 19.78
CA GLY A 222 -16.96 8.80 21.24
C GLY A 222 -15.77 9.38 22.01
N ALA A 223 -14.54 8.97 21.68
CA ALA A 223 -13.33 9.52 22.28
C ALA A 223 -12.54 10.38 21.29
N ARG A 224 -12.51 11.71 21.49
CA ARG A 224 -11.85 12.67 20.60
C ARG A 224 -10.34 12.41 20.43
N LEU A 225 -9.67 11.97 21.49
CA LEU A 225 -8.20 11.82 21.52
C LEU A 225 -7.70 10.41 21.17
N LEU A 226 -8.59 9.41 21.13
CA LEU A 226 -8.18 8.01 20.95
C LEU A 226 -7.49 7.78 19.59
N ARG A 227 -8.09 8.27 18.49
CA ARG A 227 -7.52 8.07 17.15
C ARG A 227 -6.15 8.76 16.98
N PRO A 228 -5.98 10.05 17.33
CA PRO A 228 -4.66 10.69 17.31
C PRO A 228 -3.63 10.00 18.20
N LEU A 229 -4.02 9.52 19.38
CA LEU A 229 -3.12 8.79 20.28
C LEU A 229 -2.62 7.50 19.63
N LEU A 230 -3.51 6.69 19.04
CA LEU A 230 -3.12 5.47 18.33
C LEU A 230 -2.16 5.78 17.18
N GLN A 231 -2.44 6.81 16.38
CA GLN A 231 -1.57 7.23 15.28
C GLN A 231 -0.19 7.68 15.79
N PHE A 232 -0.15 8.45 16.88
CA PHE A 232 1.09 8.87 17.51
C PHE A 232 1.90 7.66 18.01
N THR A 233 1.26 6.71 18.69
CA THR A 233 1.93 5.47 19.15
C THR A 233 2.50 4.66 17.99
N LEU A 234 1.77 4.52 16.89
CA LEU A 234 2.26 3.84 15.67
C LEU A 234 3.53 4.51 15.14
N LEU A 235 3.54 5.84 15.03
CA LEU A 235 4.72 6.58 14.58
C LEU A 235 5.88 6.45 15.56
N MET A 236 5.62 6.50 16.87
CA MET A 236 6.65 6.30 17.89
C MET A 236 7.29 4.91 17.80
N MET A 237 6.52 3.85 17.50
CA MET A 237 7.09 2.52 17.25
C MET A 237 8.05 2.50 16.04
N ALA A 238 7.70 3.21 14.96
CA ALA A 238 8.58 3.35 13.81
C ALA A 238 9.87 4.09 14.16
N PHE A 239 9.77 5.23 14.86
CA PHE A 239 10.92 6.02 15.31
C PHE A 239 11.82 5.22 16.24
N TYR A 240 11.25 4.55 17.25
CA TYR A 240 12.00 3.70 18.18
C TYR A 240 12.78 2.60 17.44
N THR A 241 12.14 1.95 16.46
CA THR A 241 12.80 0.92 15.63
C THR A 241 14.01 1.49 14.91
N GLY A 242 13.90 2.67 14.26
CA GLY A 242 15.03 3.28 13.57
C GLY A 242 16.13 3.76 14.50
N LEU A 243 15.78 4.41 15.63
CA LEU A 243 16.73 4.88 16.62
C LEU A 243 17.51 3.72 17.26
N SER A 244 16.86 2.58 17.50
CA SER A 244 17.54 1.37 17.99
C SER A 244 18.68 0.92 17.07
N ARG A 245 18.58 1.19 15.75
CA ARG A 245 19.65 0.83 14.80
C ARG A 245 20.91 1.68 14.96
N VAL A 246 20.75 2.91 15.43
CA VAL A 246 21.87 3.79 15.74
C VAL A 246 22.53 3.32 17.03
N SER A 247 21.75 3.09 18.09
CA SER A 247 22.28 2.62 19.38
C SER A 247 22.93 1.22 19.31
N ASP A 248 22.44 0.36 18.42
CA ASP A 248 22.99 -0.97 18.16
C ASP A 248 24.21 -0.95 17.21
N HIS A 249 24.63 0.23 16.74
CA HIS A 249 25.74 0.43 15.79
C HIS A 249 25.51 -0.20 14.42
N LYS A 250 24.25 -0.37 14.01
CA LYS A 250 23.89 -1.13 12.81
C LYS A 250 23.72 -0.26 11.59
N HIS A 251 23.43 1.03 11.80
CA HIS A 251 23.25 2.01 10.74
C HIS A 251 23.75 3.37 11.22
N HIS A 252 24.23 4.19 10.28
CA HIS A 252 24.49 5.60 10.57
C HIS A 252 23.15 6.34 10.74
N PRO A 253 23.11 7.46 11.48
CA PRO A 253 21.90 8.28 11.59
C PRO A 253 21.35 8.71 10.22
N THR A 254 22.23 9.01 9.24
CA THR A 254 21.83 9.36 7.87
C THR A 254 21.16 8.20 7.14
N ASP A 255 21.61 6.97 7.39
CA ASP A 255 21.02 5.76 6.80
C ASP A 255 19.61 5.52 7.37
N VAL A 256 19.39 5.83 8.65
CA VAL A 256 18.09 5.73 9.32
C VAL A 256 17.14 6.81 8.81
N LEU A 257 17.60 8.06 8.71
CA LEU A 257 16.82 9.17 8.18
C LEU A 257 16.37 8.91 6.74
N ALA A 258 17.29 8.46 5.87
CA ALA A 258 16.95 8.10 4.48
C ALA A 258 15.91 6.98 4.43
N GLY A 259 16.02 5.97 5.31
CA GLY A 259 15.03 4.91 5.44
C GLY A 259 13.65 5.44 5.83
N PHE A 260 13.57 6.33 6.83
CA PHE A 260 12.31 6.95 7.22
C PHE A 260 11.68 7.77 6.08
N ILE A 261 12.47 8.61 5.41
CA ILE A 261 11.98 9.40 4.27
C ILE A 261 11.43 8.48 3.19
N GLN A 262 12.19 7.44 2.82
CA GLN A 262 11.76 6.51 1.78
C GLN A 262 10.48 5.75 2.16
N GLY A 263 10.41 5.22 3.39
CA GLY A 263 9.23 4.51 3.89
C GLY A 263 7.99 5.42 3.92
N ALA A 264 8.15 6.67 4.34
CA ALA A 264 7.09 7.66 4.36
C ALA A 264 6.61 8.05 2.96
N LEU A 265 7.53 8.26 2.02
CA LEU A 265 7.21 8.57 0.62
C LEU A 265 6.43 7.42 -0.03
N VAL A 266 6.86 6.17 0.16
CA VAL A 266 6.12 5.02 -0.37
C VAL A 266 4.74 4.92 0.27
N ALA A 267 4.62 5.07 1.59
CA ALA A 267 3.31 5.05 2.26
C ALA A 267 2.39 6.14 1.71
N TYR A 268 2.88 7.37 1.55
CA TYR A 268 2.14 8.47 0.94
C TYR A 268 1.68 8.10 -0.48
N CYS A 269 2.60 7.67 -1.34
CA CYS A 269 2.27 7.35 -2.74
C CYS A 269 1.23 6.22 -2.85
N ILE A 270 1.40 5.15 -2.06
CA ILE A 270 0.49 4.02 -2.04
C ILE A 270 -0.89 4.45 -1.53
N VAL A 271 -0.96 5.24 -0.46
CA VAL A 271 -2.25 5.66 0.12
C VAL A 271 -3.01 6.62 -0.80
N PHE A 272 -2.34 7.63 -1.36
CA PHE A 272 -3.04 8.69 -2.08
C PHE A 272 -3.21 8.43 -3.58
N TYR A 273 -2.32 7.68 -4.23
CA TYR A 273 -2.40 7.42 -5.68
C TYR A 273 -2.87 5.99 -6.00
N VAL A 274 -2.47 4.99 -5.21
CA VAL A 274 -2.81 3.58 -5.49
C VAL A 274 -4.11 3.17 -4.78
N SER A 275 -4.24 3.47 -3.49
CA SER A 275 -5.38 3.05 -2.66
C SER A 275 -6.65 3.87 -2.94
N ASP A 276 -7.79 3.37 -2.44
CA ASP A 276 -9.06 4.08 -2.42
C ASP A 276 -9.40 4.70 -1.05
N LEU A 277 -8.45 4.72 -0.11
CA LEU A 277 -8.70 5.16 1.27
C LEU A 277 -9.20 6.59 1.37
N PHE A 278 -8.69 7.50 0.53
CA PHE A 278 -9.08 8.91 0.52
C PHE A 278 -9.81 9.35 -0.77
N LYS A 279 -10.18 8.40 -1.64
CA LYS A 279 -10.92 8.73 -2.86
C LYS A 279 -12.37 9.13 -2.51
N PRO A 280 -12.90 10.26 -3.05
CA PRO A 280 -14.28 10.64 -2.84
C PRO A 280 -15.23 9.54 -3.33
N LYS A 281 -16.23 9.17 -2.53
CA LYS A 281 -17.31 8.30 -3.03
C LYS A 281 -18.15 9.10 -4.01
N MET A 282 -18.07 8.78 -5.29
CA MET A 282 -19.02 9.28 -6.28
C MET A 282 -20.40 8.75 -5.88
N LYS A 283 -21.28 9.63 -5.40
CA LYS A 283 -22.69 9.27 -5.18
C LYS A 283 -23.25 8.95 -6.56
N SER A 284 -23.69 7.72 -6.79
CA SER A 284 -24.51 7.41 -7.97
C SER A 284 -25.71 8.37 -7.92
N ALA A 285 -25.83 9.23 -8.93
CA ALA A 285 -26.99 10.10 -9.06
C ALA A 285 -28.24 9.21 -8.99
N THR A 286 -29.11 9.47 -8.03
CA THR A 286 -30.45 8.88 -8.00
C THR A 286 -31.07 9.18 -9.37
N PRO A 287 -31.56 8.19 -10.13
CA PRO A 287 -32.32 8.50 -11.34
C PRO A 287 -33.43 9.48 -10.96
N PRO A 288 -33.71 10.50 -11.79
CA PRO A 288 -34.79 11.45 -11.51
C PRO A 288 -36.08 10.65 -11.22
N PRO A 289 -36.92 11.10 -10.26
CA PRO A 289 -38.17 10.43 -9.98
C PRO A 289 -38.94 10.26 -11.31
N SER A 290 -39.36 9.02 -11.58
CA SER A 290 -40.19 8.72 -12.74
C SER A 290 -41.36 9.71 -12.78
N PRO A 291 -41.65 10.35 -13.93
CA PRO A 291 -42.78 11.25 -14.02
C PRO A 291 -44.02 10.47 -13.58
N ILE A 292 -44.69 11.01 -12.56
CA ILE A 292 -45.97 10.53 -12.06
C ILE A 292 -46.86 10.28 -13.27
N LYS A 293 -47.19 9.01 -13.55
CA LYS A 293 -48.29 8.70 -14.46
C LYS A 293 -49.51 9.40 -13.87
N LYS A 294 -49.93 10.51 -14.49
CA LYS A 294 -51.28 11.01 -14.29
C LYS A 294 -52.18 9.84 -14.64
N GLU A 295 -52.82 9.24 -13.63
CA GLU A 295 -53.94 8.35 -13.85
C GLU A 295 -54.89 9.06 -14.80
N LEU A 296 -55.08 8.47 -15.99
CA LEU A 296 -56.17 8.86 -16.86
C LEU A 296 -57.44 8.55 -16.08
N LEU A 297 -58.08 9.59 -15.55
CA LEU A 297 -59.47 9.52 -15.12
C LEU A 297 -60.31 8.97 -16.29
N PRO A 298 -61.12 7.92 -16.07
CA PRO A 298 -62.02 7.41 -17.08
C PRO A 298 -62.98 8.51 -17.56
N SER A 299 -63.20 8.62 -18.86
CA SER A 299 -64.05 9.64 -19.50
C SER A 299 -65.53 9.61 -19.09
N ALA A 300 -65.94 8.68 -18.22
CA ALA A 300 -67.30 8.61 -17.68
C ALA A 300 -67.58 9.73 -16.66
N ASP A 301 -66.58 10.20 -15.90
CA ASP A 301 -66.77 11.21 -14.84
C ASP A 301 -66.81 12.66 -15.37
N ILE A 302 -66.50 12.89 -16.65
CA ILE A 302 -66.54 14.23 -17.27
C ILE A 302 -67.95 14.57 -17.77
N ILE A 303 -68.77 13.57 -18.14
CA ILE A 303 -70.10 13.80 -18.72
C ILE A 303 -71.11 14.18 -17.63
N ASP A 304 -71.04 13.58 -16.45
CA ASP A 304 -72.01 13.84 -15.36
C ASP A 304 -71.83 15.24 -14.73
N ARG A 305 -70.62 15.80 -14.82
CA ARG A 305 -70.31 17.12 -14.27
C ARG A 305 -70.79 18.28 -15.15
N ASN A 306 -70.97 18.05 -16.45
CA ASN A 306 -71.45 19.08 -17.37
C ASN A 306 -72.99 19.18 -17.45
N ASN A 307 -73.72 18.10 -17.14
CA ASN A 307 -75.19 18.16 -17.12
C ASN A 307 -75.73 18.87 -15.88
N HIS A 308 -74.98 18.92 -14.78
CA HIS A 308 -75.39 19.59 -13.55
C HIS A 308 -75.20 21.13 -13.56
N HIS A 309 -74.62 21.70 -14.62
CA HIS A 309 -74.40 23.16 -14.75
C HIS A 309 -75.34 23.87 -15.72
N ASN A 310 -76.26 23.15 -16.39
CA ASN A 310 -77.21 23.73 -17.36
C ASN A 310 -78.69 23.64 -16.92
N MET A 311 -78.98 23.40 -15.64
CA MET A 311 -80.33 23.50 -15.08
C MET A 311 -80.34 24.36 -13.80
N VAL A 312 -80.14 25.67 -13.96
CA VAL A 312 -80.74 26.75 -13.15
C VAL A 312 -80.88 27.98 -14.04
#